data_AF-A0A838H6T2-F1
#
_entry.id   AF-A0A838H6T2-F1
#
_cell.length_a   1.000
_cell.length_b   1.000
_cell.length_c   1.000
_cell.angle_alpha   90.00
_cell.angle_beta   90.00
_cell.angle_gamma   90.00
#
_symmetry.space_group_name_H-M   'P 1'
#
loop_
_entity.id
_entity.type
_entity.pdbx_description
1 polymer ?
#
loop_
_entity_poly.entity_id
_entity_poly.type
_entity_poly.pdbx_seq_one_letter_code
_entity_poly.pdbx_strand_id
1 'polypeptide(L)' 'MSDIAAKASQLLRLHHTGTTLVLPTVWDAWSARTVVDAGFPALSIGSHPLADSRGQQDNEGMTL' A
#
# COMPACT_ATOMS: atom_id res chain seq x y z
N MET A 1 10.14 -1.19 -16.49
CA MET A 1 9.48 -0.13 -15.71
C MET A 1 7.99 -0.41 -15.67
N SER A 2 7.34 -0.27 -14.51
CA SER A 2 5.88 -0.48 -14.46
C SER A 2 5.16 0.73 -15.06
N ASP A 3 4.16 0.48 -15.89
CA ASP A 3 3.24 1.51 -16.35
C ASP A 3 2.35 2.00 -15.20
N ILE A 4 2.52 3.27 -14.83
CA ILE A 4 1.75 3.91 -13.75
C ILE A 4 0.28 4.07 -14.15
N ALA A 5 -0.01 4.38 -15.41
CA ALA A 5 -1.38 4.56 -15.90
C ALA A 5 -2.16 3.24 -15.85
N ALA A 6 -1.50 2.13 -16.21
CA ALA A 6 -2.08 0.79 -16.08
C ALA A 6 -2.39 0.43 -14.62
N LYS A 7 -1.46 0.69 -13.69
CA LYS A 7 -1.66 0.43 -12.24
C LYS A 7 -2.80 1.28 -11.66
N ALA A 8 -2.86 2.56 -12.01
CA ALA A 8 -3.94 3.45 -11.57
C ALA A 8 -5.30 2.98 -12.10
N SER A 9 -5.37 2.60 -13.37
CA SER A 9 -6.59 2.03 -13.98
C SER A 9 -7.01 0.72 -13.31
N GLN A 10 -6.06 -0.15 -12.96
CA GLN A 10 -6.33 -1.37 -12.22
C GLN A 10 -6.87 -1.09 -10.81
N LEU A 11 -6.25 -0.17 -10.07
CA LEU A 11 -6.71 0.21 -8.74
C LEU A 11 -8.12 0.81 -8.78
N LEU A 12 -8.39 1.70 -9.75
CA LEU A 12 -9.73 2.25 -9.98
C LEU A 12 -10.74 1.14 -10.24
N ARG A 13 -10.43 0.21 -11.14
CA ARG A 13 -11.30 -0.94 -11.43
C ARG A 13 -11.60 -1.76 -10.18
N LEU A 14 -10.60 -2.03 -9.33
CA LEU A 14 -10.76 -2.78 -8.07
C LEU A 14 -11.79 -2.12 -7.14
N HIS A 15 -11.82 -0.80 -7.05
CA HIS A 15 -12.79 -0.04 -6.24
C HIS A 15 -14.24 -0.17 -6.75
N HIS A 16 -14.43 -0.50 -8.04
CA HIS A 16 -15.75 -0.55 -8.68
C HIS A 16 -16.26 -1.97 -8.98
N THR A 17 -15.58 -3.01 -8.51
CA THR A 17 -15.96 -4.41 -8.78
C THR A 17 -17.26 -4.87 -8.12
N GLY A 18 -17.78 -4.12 -7.14
CA GLY A 18 -18.92 -4.54 -6.32
C GLY A 18 -18.59 -5.63 -5.29
N THR A 19 -17.32 -6.06 -5.21
CA THR A 19 -16.81 -6.96 -4.17
C THR A 19 -15.98 -6.17 -3.14
N THR A 20 -15.97 -6.63 -1.89
CA THR A 20 -15.18 -5.98 -0.83
C THR A 20 -13.69 -6.05 -1.18
N LEU A 21 -13.09 -4.90 -1.42
CA LEU A 21 -11.66 -4.76 -1.66
C LEU A 21 -10.93 -4.67 -0.32
N VAL A 22 -10.09 -5.66 -0.02
CA VAL A 22 -9.20 -5.63 1.16
C VAL A 22 -7.82 -5.12 0.73
N LEU A 23 -7.36 -4.05 1.38
CA LEU A 23 -6.06 -3.39 1.13
C LEU A 23 -5.20 -3.42 2.39
N PRO A 24 -4.45 -4.50 2.65
CA PRO A 24 -3.58 -4.57 3.82
C PRO A 24 -2.60 -3.40 3.88
N THR A 25 -2.42 -2.83 5.07
CA THR A 25 -1.54 -1.70 5.31
C THR A 25 -0.12 -2.18 5.58
N VAL A 26 0.83 -1.72 4.76
CA VAL A 26 2.25 -2.10 4.81
C VAL A 26 3.12 -0.88 5.12
N TRP A 27 4.38 -1.11 5.47
CA TRP A 27 5.34 -0.06 5.87
C TRP A 27 6.74 -0.24 5.27
N ASP A 28 7.02 -1.36 4.60
CA ASP A 28 8.30 -1.62 3.94
C ASP A 28 8.15 -2.60 2.76
N ALA A 29 9.26 -2.91 2.09
CA ALA A 29 9.27 -3.85 0.96
C ALA A 29 8.97 -5.30 1.37
N TRP A 30 9.34 -5.70 2.60
CA TRP A 30 9.13 -7.07 3.09
C TRP A 30 7.65 -7.34 3.37
N SER A 31 6.98 -6.42 4.05
CA SER A 31 5.54 -6.45 4.31
C SER A 31 4.74 -6.35 2.99
N ALA A 32 5.16 -5.49 2.06
CA ALA A 32 4.56 -5.42 0.72
C ALA A 32 4.65 -6.75 -0.03
N ARG A 33 5.82 -7.41 0.02
CA ARG A 33 6.00 -8.71 -0.64
C ARG A 33 5.14 -9.80 0.00
N THR A 34 5.06 -9.81 1.33
CA THR A 34 4.21 -10.74 2.08
C THR A 34 2.74 -10.61 1.67
N VAL A 35 2.23 -9.39 1.50
CA VAL A 35 0.85 -9.13 1.03
C VAL A 35 0.62 -9.63 -0.40
N VAL A 36 1.60 -9.46 -1.29
CA VAL A 36 1.53 -9.99 -2.66
C VAL A 36 1.54 -11.52 -2.66
N ASP A 37 2.42 -12.14 -1.89
CA ASP A 37 2.54 -13.61 -1.80
C ASP A 37 1.27 -14.23 -1.15
N ALA A 38 0.55 -13.47 -0.32
CA ALA A 38 -0.75 -13.83 0.22
C ALA A 38 -1.93 -13.65 -0.77
N GLY A 39 -1.67 -13.17 -1.99
CA GLY A 39 -2.66 -13.09 -3.07
C GLY A 39 -3.52 -11.82 -3.12
N PHE A 40 -3.16 -10.78 -2.35
CA PHE A 40 -3.91 -9.52 -2.40
C PHE A 40 -3.59 -8.74 -3.68
N PRO A 41 -4.60 -8.16 -4.36
CA PRO A 41 -4.41 -7.51 -5.65
C PRO A 41 -3.86 -6.07 -5.55
N ALA A 42 -3.86 -5.50 -4.35
CA ALA A 42 -3.39 -4.16 -4.03
C ALA A 42 -3.10 -4.02 -2.52
N LEU A 43 -2.42 -2.95 -2.13
CA LEU A 43 -2.03 -2.65 -0.74
C LEU A 43 -2.16 -1.16 -0.44
N SER A 44 -2.14 -0.80 0.84
CA SER A 44 -2.04 0.59 1.32
C SER A 44 -0.72 0.79 2.07
N ILE A 45 -0.20 2.02 2.12
CA ILE A 45 0.98 2.36 2.93
C ILE A 45 0.51 3.23 4.09
N GLY A 46 0.82 2.81 5.32
CA GLY A 46 0.45 3.56 6.53
C GLY A 46 1.59 4.46 6.99
N SER A 47 1.32 5.75 7.22
CA SER A 47 2.33 6.69 7.73
C SER A 47 2.81 6.30 9.14
N HIS A 48 1.89 5.90 10.01
CA HIS A 48 2.19 5.48 11.38
C HIS A 48 3.18 4.32 11.47
N PRO A 49 2.91 3.12 10.89
CA PRO A 49 3.86 2.02 10.96
C PRO A 49 5.16 2.31 10.18
N LEU A 50 5.11 3.14 9.14
CA LEU A 50 6.30 3.59 8.42
C LEU A 50 7.19 4.46 9.33
N ALA A 51 6.62 5.43 10.03
CA ALA A 51 7.33 6.32 10.94
C ALA A 51 8.00 5.52 12.07
N ASP A 52 7.25 4.64 12.72
CA ASP A 52 7.76 3.78 13.79
C ASP A 52 8.92 2.89 13.31
N SER A 53 8.81 2.30 12.11
CA SER A 53 9.86 1.47 11.53
C SER A 53 11.18 2.23 11.29
N ARG A 54 11.10 3.56 11.19
CA ARG A 54 12.24 4.46 10.97
C ARG A 54 12.69 5.18 12.24
N GLY A 55 12.06 4.92 13.40
CA GLY A 55 12.29 5.67 14.63
C GLY A 55 11.92 7.16 14.51
N GLN A 56 10.95 7.48 13.65
CA GLN A 56 10.45 8.83 13.39
C GLN A 56 9.06 8.98 14.00
N GLN A 57 8.62 10.23 14.20
CA GLN A 57 7.26 10.51 14.66
C GLN A 57 6.30 10.55 13.47
N ASP A 58 5.11 9.96 13.65
CA ASP A 58 3.97 10.13 12.74
C ASP A 58 3.40 11.57 12.80
N ASN A 59 2.33 11.88 12.04
CA ASN A 59 1.79 13.24 11.86
C ASN A 59 2.78 14.20 11.17
N GLU A 60 3.25 13.81 9.99
CA GLU A 60 4.14 14.64 9.15
C GLU A 60 5.52 14.94 9.79
N GLY A 61 5.93 14.19 10.82
CA GLY A 61 7.29 14.21 11.35
C GLY A 61 8.34 13.63 10.39
N MET A 62 7.90 12.99 9.31
CA MET A 62 8.74 12.50 8.21
C MET A 62 8.78 13.52 7.08
N THR A 63 9.95 13.70 6.45
CA THR A 63 10.06 14.49 5.21
C THR A 63 9.38 13.78 4.05
N LEU A 64 8.61 14.52 3.24
CA LEU A 64 7.97 14.06 2.01
C LEU A 64 8.96 13.84 0.86
#